data_AF-A0AAV5D460-F1
#
_entry.id   AF-A0AAV5D460-F1
#
_cell.length_a   1.000
_cell.length_b   1.000
_cell.length_c   1.000
_cell.angle_alpha   90.00
_cell.angle_beta   90.00
_cell.angle_gamma   90.00
#
_symmetry.space_group_name_H-M   'P 1'
#
loop_
_entity.id
_entity.type
_entity.pdbx_description
1 polymer ?
#
loop_
_entity_poly.entity_id
_entity_poly.type
_entity_poly.pdbx_seq_one_letter_code
_entity_poly.pdbx_strand_id
1 'polypeptide(L)' 'MATSHAPVTGGDGAGSTAAMTTTETFAGFYVLRIDNFAGTKDLGVGEKIVSSTFRVAGHSWRIECYPCGDVEDSTG' A
#
# COMPACT_ATOMS: atom_id res chain seq x y z
N MET A 1 -74.93 -14.44 -7.43
CA MET A 1 -74.04 -13.57 -8.22
C MET A 1 -72.63 -13.70 -7.68
N ALA A 2 -71.66 -13.87 -8.59
CA ALA A 2 -70.21 -13.75 -8.47
C ALA A 2 -69.43 -14.53 -7.39
N THR A 3 -68.78 -15.60 -7.85
CA THR A 3 -67.48 -16.11 -7.39
C THR A 3 -66.37 -15.04 -7.51
N SER A 4 -65.37 -15.04 -6.63
CA SER A 4 -63.98 -14.75 -7.03
C SER A 4 -62.97 -15.17 -5.95
N HIS A 5 -62.14 -16.17 -6.25
CA HIS A 5 -60.90 -16.47 -5.53
C HIS A 5 -59.82 -15.48 -5.98
N ALA A 6 -59.04 -14.92 -5.05
CA ALA A 6 -57.84 -14.14 -5.36
C ALA A 6 -56.58 -14.95 -4.98
N PRO A 7 -55.48 -14.83 -5.76
CA PRO A 7 -54.35 -15.73 -5.70
C PRO A 7 -53.45 -15.47 -4.49
N VAL A 8 -52.94 -16.54 -3.91
CA VAL A 8 -51.71 -16.53 -3.11
C VAL A 8 -50.57 -16.21 -4.08
N THR A 9 -50.14 -14.95 -4.09
CA THR A 9 -48.90 -14.56 -4.76
C THR A 9 -47.79 -14.69 -3.72
N GLY A 10 -47.27 -15.90 -3.58
CA GLY A 10 -45.97 -16.14 -2.95
C GLY A 10 -44.89 -15.57 -3.86
N GLY A 11 -44.60 -14.28 -3.69
CA GLY A 11 -43.45 -13.66 -4.31
C GLY A 11 -42.23 -13.97 -3.46
N ASP A 12 -41.49 -15.03 -3.81
CA ASP A 12 -40.11 -15.20 -3.36
C ASP A 12 -39.26 -14.12 -4.03
N GLY A 13 -39.37 -12.91 -3.48
CA GLY A 13 -38.46 -11.83 -3.76
C GLY A 13 -37.10 -12.21 -3.19
N ALA A 14 -36.31 -12.92 -3.99
CA ALA A 14 -34.87 -13.03 -3.80
C ALA A 14 -34.31 -11.61 -3.86
N GLY A 15 -34.31 -10.93 -2.72
CA GLY A 15 -33.66 -9.65 -2.54
C GLY A 15 -32.18 -9.87 -2.78
N SER A 16 -31.70 -9.50 -3.96
CA SER A 16 -30.27 -9.40 -4.26
C SER A 16 -29.62 -8.56 -3.17
N THR A 17 -28.94 -9.23 -2.24
CA THR A 17 -28.18 -8.55 -1.20
C THR A 17 -26.89 -8.07 -1.86
N ALA A 18 -26.89 -6.82 -2.33
CA ALA A 18 -25.69 -6.19 -2.85
C ALA A 18 -24.79 -5.82 -1.66
N ALA A 19 -23.68 -6.53 -1.49
CA ALA A 19 -22.65 -6.15 -0.52
C ALA A 19 -21.76 -5.07 -1.15
N MET A 20 -21.80 -3.86 -0.60
CA MET A 20 -20.88 -2.79 -0.98
C MET A 20 -19.61 -2.92 -0.12
N THR A 21 -18.49 -3.25 -0.75
CA THR A 21 -17.19 -3.23 -0.07
C THR A 21 -16.53 -1.89 -0.39
N THR A 22 -16.54 -0.98 0.57
CA THR A 22 -15.76 0.26 0.47
C THR A 22 -14.30 -0.08 0.78
N THR A 23 -13.45 -0.05 -0.23
CA THR A 23 -11.99 -0.15 -0.03
C THR A 23 -11.47 1.20 0.41
N GLU A 24 -11.04 1.30 1.67
CA GLU A 24 -10.30 2.47 2.15
C GLU A 24 -8.89 2.45 1.55
N THR A 25 -8.54 3.46 0.76
CA THR A 25 -7.18 3.64 0.26
C THR A 25 -6.32 4.24 1.37
N PHE A 26 -5.41 3.44 1.93
CA PHE A 26 -4.45 3.95 2.92
C PHE A 26 -3.31 4.71 2.21
N ALA A 27 -3.29 6.03 2.34
CA ALA A 27 -2.15 6.86 1.97
C ALA A 27 -1.31 7.16 3.22
N GLY A 28 -0.05 6.70 3.22
CA GLY A 28 0.91 6.95 4.29
C GLY A 28 2.25 7.37 3.72
N PHE A 29 3.08 8.01 4.55
CA PHE A 29 4.44 8.39 4.19
C PHE A 29 5.43 7.87 5.23
N TYR A 30 6.64 7.52 4.79
CA TYR A 30 7.78 7.21 5.65
C TYR A 30 8.86 8.26 5.43
N VAL A 31 9.35 8.87 6.50
CA VAL A 31 10.43 9.87 6.42
C VAL A 31 11.72 9.23 6.91
N LEU A 32 12.67 9.05 5.99
CA LEU A 32 14.06 8.76 6.34
C LEU A 32 14.78 10.08 6.59
N ARG A 33 15.09 10.38 7.85
CA ARG A 33 15.94 11.53 8.22
C ARG A 33 17.37 11.05 8.39
N ILE A 34 18.30 11.71 7.70
CA ILE A 34 19.75 11.52 7.86
C ILE A 34 20.28 12.76 8.57
N ASP A 35 20.51 12.63 9.86
CA ASP A 35 21.12 13.70 10.64
C ASP A 35 22.60 13.82 10.29
N ASN A 36 23.12 15.05 10.24
CA ASN A 36 24.50 15.33 9.83
C ASN A 36 24.88 14.74 8.45
N PHE A 37 24.08 15.04 7.42
CA PHE A 37 24.34 14.56 6.05
C PHE A 37 25.77 14.86 5.56
N ALA A 38 26.42 15.93 6.02
CA ALA A 38 27.80 16.22 5.65
C ALA A 38 28.79 15.07 5.99
N GLY A 39 28.52 14.29 7.05
CA GLY A 39 29.32 13.13 7.44
C GLY A 39 29.15 11.92 6.51
N THR A 40 28.15 11.91 5.62
CA THR A 40 28.02 10.82 4.63
C THR A 40 29.09 10.88 3.55
N LYS A 41 29.87 11.97 3.47
CA LYS A 41 31.03 12.08 2.57
C LYS A 41 32.16 11.13 2.91
N ASP A 42 32.19 10.63 4.14
CA ASP A 42 33.17 9.63 4.58
C ASP A 42 32.78 8.22 4.12
N LEU A 43 31.57 8.05 3.57
CA LEU A 43 31.14 6.79 2.96
C LEU A 43 31.74 6.63 1.57
N GLY A 44 32.21 5.42 1.28
CA GLY A 44 32.62 5.04 -0.08
C GLY A 44 31.44 4.87 -1.04
N VAL A 45 31.73 4.71 -2.31
CA VAL A 45 30.71 4.26 -3.29
C VAL A 45 30.27 2.85 -2.92
N GLY A 46 28.97 2.56 -3.06
CA GLY A 46 28.37 1.29 -2.64
C GLY A 46 28.07 1.17 -1.15
N GLU A 47 28.57 2.10 -0.32
CA GLU A 47 28.16 2.18 1.09
C GLU A 47 26.76 2.81 1.21
N LYS A 48 25.98 2.29 2.16
CA LYS A 48 24.57 2.68 2.31
C LYS A 48 24.14 2.96 3.74
N ILE A 49 23.13 3.82 3.83
CA ILE A 49 22.32 4.05 5.02
C ILE A 49 21.01 3.30 4.85
N VAL A 50 20.69 2.44 5.81
CA VAL A 50 19.51 1.59 5.77
C VAL A 50 18.45 2.10 6.74
N SER A 51 17.23 2.30 6.25
CA SER A 51 16.10 2.66 7.11
C SER A 51 15.65 1.49 7.99
N SER A 52 14.89 1.78 9.04
CA SER A 52 14.11 0.73 9.70
C SER A 52 13.10 0.11 8.73
N THR A 53 12.70 -1.13 8.98
CA THR A 53 11.60 -1.76 8.23
C THR A 53 10.27 -1.12 8.62
N PHE A 54 9.41 -0.84 7.64
CA PHE A 54 8.07 -0.29 7.85
C PHE A 54 7.03 -1.06 7.02
N ARG A 55 5.76 -1.08 7.47
CA ARG A 55 4.68 -1.84 6.81
C ARG A 55 3.70 -0.90 6.12
N VAL A 56 3.50 -1.11 4.82
CA VAL A 56 2.54 -0.36 3.98
C VAL A 56 1.92 -1.32 2.97
N ALA A 57 0.59 -1.22 2.80
CA ALA A 57 -0.19 -2.03 1.86
C ALA A 57 0.04 -3.56 1.98
N GLY A 58 0.20 -4.07 3.20
CA GLY A 58 0.44 -5.50 3.45
C GLY A 58 1.85 -5.99 3.17
N HIS A 59 2.76 -5.11 2.74
CA HIS A 59 4.15 -5.44 2.47
C HIS A 59 5.08 -4.83 3.53
N SER A 60 6.22 -5.49 3.75
CA SER A 60 7.31 -4.96 4.56
C SER A 60 8.33 -4.30 3.65
N TRP A 61 8.59 -3.02 3.88
CA TRP A 61 9.45 -2.16 3.09
C TRP A 61 10.66 -1.70 3.91
N ARG A 62 11.75 -1.36 3.22
CA ARG A 62 12.89 -0.59 3.76
C ARG A 62 13.51 0.22 2.63
N ILE A 63 14.18 1.32 2.99
CA ILE A 63 14.90 2.19 2.07
C ILE A 63 16.40 1.92 2.25
N GLU A 64 17.10 1.72 1.13
CA GLU A 64 18.55 1.77 1.05
C GLU A 64 18.94 3.07 0.36
N CYS A 65 19.63 3.96 1.07
CA CYS A 65 20.15 5.20 0.52
C CYS A 65 21.66 5.05 0.31
N TYR A 66 22.14 5.35 -0.89
CA TYR A 66 23.55 5.33 -1.26
C TYR A 66 24.00 6.79 -1.52
N PRO A 67 24.49 7.52 -0.50
CA PRO A 67 24.74 8.97 -0.63
C PRO A 67 25.84 9.29 -1.65
N CYS A 68 26.76 8.35 -1.86
CA CYS A 68 27.89 8.46 -2.79
C CYS A 68 27.71 7.64 -4.08
N GLY A 69 26.52 7.08 -4.32
CA GLY A 69 26.25 6.18 -5.44
C GLY A 69 26.39 4.69 -5.07
N ASP A 70 25.76 3.84 -5.88
CA ASP A 70 25.67 2.38 -5.72
C ASP A 70 26.92 1.68 -6.31
N VAL A 71 27.22 2.01 -7.56
CA VAL A 71 28.30 1.40 -8.34
C VAL A 71 29.38 2.44 -8.57
N GLU A 72 30.63 2.03 -8.37
CA GLU A 72 31.77 2.79 -8.86
C GLU A 72 31.63 2.85 -10.38
N ASP A 73 31.53 4.07 -10.91
CA ASP A 73 31.58 4.24 -12.35
C ASP A 73 32.96 3.75 -12.80
N SER A 74 32.98 2.56 -13.39
CA SER A 74 34.19 1.97 -13.94
C SER A 74 34.56 2.78 -15.19
N THR A 75 35.15 3.94 -14.98
CA THR A 75 35.76 4.74 -16.02
C THR A 75 37.05 4.02 -16.42
N GLY A 76 36.99 3.29 -17.53
CA GLY A 76 38.14 2.70 -18.21
C GLY A 76 38.93 3.72 -19.04
#